data_AF-A0A6L8H6A9-F1
#
_entry.id   AF-A0A6L8H6A9-F1
#
_cell.length_a   1.000
_cell.length_b   1.000
_cell.length_c   1.000
_cell.angle_alpha   90.00
_cell.angle_beta   90.00
_cell.angle_gamma   90.00
#
_symmetry.space_group_name_H-M   'P 1'
#
loop_
_entity.id
_entity.type
_entity.pdbx_description
1 polymer ?
#
loop_
_entity_poly.entity_id
_entity_poly.type
_entity_poly.pdbx_seq_one_letter_code
_entity_poly.pdbx_strand_id
1 'polypeptide(L)'
;MATTIKRFASSVCFLLTLTVLLAPVQSFGFQNEVDWMWNDTKPTSKGRCKTFVVKAGPPKILRGTVSGRTCLTHAIQAYRKGDHEKAFGWILAGQCHDRQARETLIKNAPHVLKYLLDQYGPHVSE
;
A
#
# COMPACT_ATOMS: atom_id res chain seq x y z
N MET A 1 -58.18 -0.70 -25.50
CA MET A 1 -57.30 0.11 -24.61
C MET A 1 -56.77 -0.79 -23.51
N ALA A 2 -55.55 -1.29 -23.68
CA ALA A 2 -54.68 -2.04 -22.75
C ALA A 2 -53.52 -2.48 -23.66
N THR A 3 -52.23 -2.28 -23.40
CA THR A 3 -51.45 -2.48 -22.18
C THR A 3 -50.14 -1.68 -22.32
N THR A 4 -50.02 -0.58 -21.56
CA THR A 4 -48.78 0.19 -21.44
C THR A 4 -47.88 -0.44 -20.37
N ILE A 5 -47.38 -1.65 -20.59
CA ILE A 5 -46.43 -2.30 -19.67
C ILE A 5 -45.41 -3.08 -20.50
N LYS A 6 -44.49 -2.38 -21.18
CA LYS A 6 -43.35 -3.04 -21.84
C LYS A 6 -42.08 -2.20 -21.94
N ARG A 7 -42.00 -1.07 -21.23
CA ARG A 7 -40.85 -0.14 -21.36
C ARG A 7 -40.01 0.06 -20.10
N PHE A 8 -40.41 -0.49 -18.94
CA PHE A 8 -39.68 -0.22 -17.68
C PHE A 8 -38.64 -1.28 -17.29
N ALA A 9 -38.68 -2.49 -17.85
CA ALA A 9 -37.76 -3.56 -17.43
C ALA A 9 -36.36 -3.49 -18.08
N SER A 10 -36.23 -2.90 -19.28
CA SER A 10 -34.93 -2.88 -19.99
C SER A 10 -33.97 -1.80 -19.49
N SER A 11 -34.46 -0.68 -18.97
CA SER A 11 -33.57 0.42 -18.56
C SER A 11 -32.96 0.22 -17.17
N VAL A 12 -33.63 -0.51 -16.28
CA VAL A 12 -33.13 -0.74 -14.90
C VAL A 12 -32.00 -1.78 -14.89
N CYS A 13 -32.07 -2.80 -15.75
CA CYS A 13 -31.04 -3.83 -15.84
C CYS A 13 -29.73 -3.30 -16.47
N PHE A 14 -29.84 -2.39 -17.43
CA PHE A 14 -28.67 -1.81 -18.12
C PHE A 14 -27.86 -0.85 -17.22
N LEU A 15 -28.51 -0.16 -16.28
CA LEU A 15 -27.83 0.72 -15.32
C LEU A 15 -27.06 -0.06 -14.24
N LEU A 16 -27.49 -1.27 -13.88
CA LEU A 16 -26.82 -2.12 -12.90
C LEU A 16 -25.58 -2.83 -13.46
N THR A 17 -25.54 -3.15 -14.75
CA THR A 17 -24.34 -3.72 -15.38
C THR A 17 -23.25 -2.68 -15.66
N LEU A 18 -23.64 -1.42 -15.88
CA LEU A 18 -22.68 -0.36 -16.21
C LEU A 18 -21.95 0.18 -14.96
N THR A 19 -22.57 0.14 -13.78
CA THR A 19 -21.91 0.56 -12.54
C THR A 19 -20.85 -0.42 -12.05
N VAL A 20 -20.95 -1.72 -12.38
CA VAL A 20 -19.92 -2.72 -12.03
C VAL A 20 -18.65 -2.57 -12.88
N LEU A 21 -18.76 -2.12 -14.13
CA LEU A 21 -17.62 -1.86 -15.02
C LEU A 21 -16.91 -0.52 -14.75
N LEU A 22 -17.59 0.39 -14.05
CA LEU A 22 -17.09 1.69 -13.66
C LEU A 22 -16.72 1.77 -12.18
N ALA A 23 -16.69 0.65 -11.46
CA ALA A 23 -15.98 0.60 -10.19
C ALA A 23 -14.55 1.05 -10.51
N PRO A 24 -14.14 2.28 -10.10
CA PRO A 24 -12.74 2.62 -10.23
C PRO A 24 -12.05 1.55 -9.41
N VAL A 25 -11.14 0.81 -10.03
CA VAL A 25 -10.04 0.23 -9.28
C VAL A 25 -9.39 1.46 -8.68
N GLN A 26 -9.86 1.85 -7.49
CA GLN A 26 -9.22 2.87 -6.68
C GLN A 26 -7.92 2.19 -6.31
N SER A 27 -6.95 2.25 -7.22
CA SER A 27 -5.55 2.03 -6.90
C SER A 27 -5.26 3.14 -5.93
N PHE A 28 -5.48 2.88 -4.65
CA PHE A 28 -5.24 3.84 -3.61
C PHE A 28 -3.79 4.29 -3.80
N GLY A 29 -3.51 5.60 -3.75
CA GLY A 29 -2.16 6.11 -4.01
C GLY A 29 -1.07 5.40 -3.20
N PHE A 30 -1.43 4.81 -2.06
CA PHE A 30 -0.54 3.96 -1.27
C PHE A 30 -0.11 2.64 -1.95
N GLN A 31 -0.96 2.00 -2.75
CA GLN A 31 -0.65 0.74 -3.46
C GLN A 31 0.50 0.97 -4.44
N ASN A 32 0.40 2.05 -5.23
CA ASN A 32 1.48 2.46 -6.14
C ASN A 32 2.80 2.70 -5.39
N GLU A 33 2.76 3.23 -4.17
CA GLU A 33 3.97 3.43 -3.37
C GLU A 33 4.53 2.12 -2.81
N VAL A 34 3.68 1.18 -2.39
CA VAL A 34 4.11 -0.14 -1.92
C VAL A 34 4.69 -0.95 -3.09
N ASP A 35 4.01 -0.96 -4.23
CA ASP A 35 4.46 -1.65 -5.44
C ASP A 35 5.75 -1.07 -5.97
N TRP A 36 5.88 0.25 -5.92
CA TRP A 36 7.12 0.90 -6.28
C TRP A 36 8.27 0.47 -5.35
N MET A 37 8.08 0.54 -4.04
CA MET A 37 9.11 0.11 -3.07
C MET A 37 9.51 -1.35 -3.29
N TRP A 38 8.54 -2.22 -3.61
CA TRP A 38 8.81 -3.64 -3.84
C TRP A 38 9.51 -3.91 -5.16
N ASN A 39 9.08 -3.26 -6.25
CA ASN A 39 9.54 -3.56 -7.61
C ASN A 39 10.64 -2.63 -8.14
N ASP A 40 10.95 -1.55 -7.40
CA ASP A 40 11.94 -0.52 -7.78
C ASP A 40 11.64 0.15 -9.13
N THR A 41 10.35 0.39 -9.41
CA THR A 41 9.85 0.80 -10.75
C THR A 41 9.99 2.28 -11.10
N LYS A 42 10.30 3.14 -10.13
CA LYS A 42 10.59 4.58 -10.30
C LYS A 42 12.05 4.82 -9.93
N PRO A 43 12.78 5.69 -10.65
CA PRO A 43 14.14 6.06 -10.29
C PRO A 43 14.15 6.70 -8.89
N THR A 44 14.85 6.07 -7.94
CA THR A 44 15.08 6.67 -6.63
C THR A 44 15.89 7.94 -6.83
N SER A 45 15.33 9.10 -6.46
CA SER A 45 16.15 10.30 -6.30
C SER A 45 17.30 9.95 -5.36
N LYS A 46 18.52 10.42 -5.66
CA LYS A 46 19.80 9.97 -5.09
C LYS A 46 19.94 10.05 -3.55
N GLY A 47 18.87 10.34 -2.81
CA GLY A 47 18.75 10.30 -1.36
C GLY A 47 18.44 8.89 -0.84
N ARG A 48 19.47 8.03 -0.83
CA ARG A 48 19.46 6.77 -0.06
C ARG A 48 19.22 7.10 1.42
N CYS A 49 18.23 6.49 2.05
CA CYS A 49 17.91 6.70 3.47
C CYS A 49 19.08 6.26 4.37
N LYS A 50 19.92 7.21 4.81
CA LYS A 50 21.11 6.91 5.64
C LYS A 50 20.79 6.71 7.12
N THR A 51 19.67 7.25 7.60
CA THR A 51 19.21 7.19 8.99
C THR A 51 17.69 7.28 9.05
N PHE A 52 17.02 6.29 9.66
CA PHE A 52 15.58 6.36 9.95
C PHE A 52 15.29 5.60 11.25
N VAL A 53 14.21 6.01 11.93
CA VAL A 53 13.77 5.44 13.21
C VAL A 53 12.60 4.52 12.95
N VAL A 54 12.78 3.22 13.22
CA VAL A 54 11.78 2.17 12.97
C VAL A 54 10.80 2.00 14.16
N LYS A 55 11.13 2.55 15.33
CA LYS A 55 10.32 2.46 16.56
C LYS A 55 10.42 3.76 17.35
N ALA A 56 9.33 4.23 17.96
CA ALA A 56 9.31 5.37 18.88
C ALA A 56 10.03 5.11 20.23
N GLY A 57 10.51 3.88 20.46
CA GLY A 57 11.49 3.53 21.51
C GLY A 57 12.94 3.91 21.12
N PRO A 58 13.99 3.40 21.80
CA PRO A 58 15.37 3.83 21.53
C PRO A 58 15.69 3.72 20.02
N PRO A 59 16.10 4.82 19.38
CA PRO A 59 16.11 4.93 17.93
C PRO A 59 17.04 3.88 17.33
N LYS A 60 16.48 2.92 16.57
CA LYS A 60 17.27 2.02 15.74
C LYS A 60 17.78 2.79 14.52
N ILE A 61 18.91 3.47 14.68
CA ILE A 61 19.67 4.10 13.60
C ILE A 61 20.30 2.99 12.77
N LEU A 62 19.66 2.63 11.66
CA LEU A 62 20.28 1.76 10.67
C LEU A 62 21.28 2.58 9.86
N ARG A 63 22.57 2.33 10.07
CA ARG A 63 23.66 2.91 9.27
C ARG A 63 23.76 2.14 7.96
N GLY A 64 23.37 2.75 6.85
CA GLY A 64 23.57 2.14 5.53
C GLY A 64 22.58 2.61 4.47
N THR A 65 22.66 2.00 3.29
CA THR A 65 21.63 2.11 2.25
C THR A 65 20.74 0.89 2.36
N VAL A 66 19.44 1.08 2.59
CA VAL A 66 18.44 0.01 2.57
C VAL A 66 17.48 0.30 1.42
N SER A 67 17.18 -0.69 0.59
CA SER A 67 16.23 -0.54 -0.51
C SER A 67 14.79 -0.57 0.01
N GLY A 68 13.84 -0.04 -0.79
CA GLY A 68 12.41 -0.14 -0.50
C GLY A 68 11.98 -1.59 -0.24
N ARG A 69 12.39 -2.54 -1.10
CA ARG A 69 12.07 -3.96 -0.95
C ARG A 69 12.59 -4.54 0.37
N THR A 70 13.82 -4.20 0.76
CA THR A 70 14.38 -4.66 2.04
C THR A 70 13.61 -4.08 3.22
N CYS A 71 13.22 -2.80 3.16
CA CYS A 71 12.34 -2.19 4.17
C CYS A 71 11.00 -2.95 4.27
N LEU A 72 10.35 -3.25 3.15
CA LEU A 72 9.08 -4.00 3.15
C LEU A 72 9.23 -5.44 3.64
N THR A 73 10.34 -6.11 3.31
CA THR A 73 10.66 -7.44 3.82
C THR A 73 10.78 -7.43 5.34
N HIS A 74 11.51 -6.45 5.90
CA HIS A 74 11.62 -6.29 7.35
C HIS A 74 10.30 -5.88 8.02
N ALA A 75 9.44 -5.14 7.32
CA ALA A 75 8.11 -4.83 7.80
C ALA A 75 7.26 -6.10 7.96
N ILE A 76 7.23 -6.96 6.94
CA ILE A 76 6.51 -8.26 6.98
C ILE A 76 7.04 -9.14 8.12
N GLN A 77 8.36 -9.26 8.26
CA GLN A 77 8.99 -10.03 9.33
C GLN A 77 8.67 -9.48 10.72
N ALA A 78 8.68 -8.15 10.89
CA ALA A 78 8.32 -7.52 12.15
C ALA A 78 6.85 -7.76 12.50
N TYR A 79 5.96 -7.68 11.50
CA TYR A 79 4.54 -7.94 11.68
C TYR A 79 4.27 -9.38 12.14
N ARG A 80 4.87 -10.39 11.49
CA ARG A 80 4.73 -11.80 11.89
C ARG A 80 5.23 -12.07 13.30
N LYS A 81 6.21 -11.29 13.77
CA LYS A 81 6.73 -11.35 15.15
C LYS A 81 5.86 -10.58 16.16
N GLY A 82 4.72 -10.03 15.73
CA GLY A 82 3.80 -9.25 16.56
C GLY A 82 4.25 -7.80 16.83
N ASP A 83 5.32 -7.32 16.19
CA ASP A 83 5.83 -5.95 16.38
C ASP A 83 5.28 -5.00 15.31
N HIS A 84 4.00 -4.64 15.44
CA HIS A 84 3.27 -3.83 14.45
C HIS A 84 3.82 -2.40 14.32
N GLU A 85 4.29 -1.82 15.43
CA GLU A 85 4.91 -0.49 15.43
C GLU A 85 6.18 -0.50 14.56
N LYS A 86 7.03 -1.51 14.79
CA LYS A 86 8.24 -1.72 13.99
C LYS A 86 7.93 -2.05 12.54
N ALA A 87 6.90 -2.84 12.28
CA ALA A 87 6.45 -3.12 10.92
C ALA A 87 6.12 -1.83 10.17
N PHE A 88 5.35 -0.95 10.80
CA PHE A 88 4.97 0.32 10.19
C PHE A 88 6.15 1.29 10.03
N GLY A 89 7.06 1.36 11.01
CA GLY A 89 8.28 2.15 10.91
C GLY A 89 9.15 1.76 9.71
N TRP A 90 9.23 0.46 9.39
CA TRP A 90 9.93 -0.02 8.21
C TRP A 90 9.26 0.40 6.90
N ILE A 91 7.93 0.38 6.85
CA ILE A 91 7.19 0.84 5.66
C ILE A 91 7.48 2.33 5.40
N LEU A 92 7.45 3.16 6.43
CA LEU A 92 7.76 4.59 6.30
C LEU A 92 9.22 4.86 5.93
N ALA A 93 10.13 4.00 6.37
CA ALA A 93 11.54 4.09 6.02
C ALA A 93 11.81 3.92 4.53
N GLY A 94 11.06 3.03 3.85
CA GLY A 94 11.17 2.84 2.40
C GLY A 94 10.84 4.10 1.59
N GLN A 95 10.09 5.04 2.18
CA GLN A 95 9.71 6.33 1.60
C GLN A 95 10.38 7.53 2.29
N CYS A 96 11.54 7.38 2.94
CA CYS A 96 12.11 8.47 3.73
C CYS A 96 12.37 9.77 2.93
N HIS A 97 12.61 9.65 1.64
CA HIS A 97 12.94 10.74 0.71
C HIS A 97 11.68 11.46 0.19
N ASP A 98 10.51 10.83 0.30
CA ASP A 98 9.23 11.39 -0.15
C ASP A 98 8.30 11.61 1.05
N ARG A 99 8.14 12.88 1.42
CA ARG A 99 7.23 13.28 2.51
C ARG A 99 5.77 12.99 2.17
N GLN A 100 5.35 13.24 0.94
CA GLN A 100 3.95 13.08 0.53
C GLN A 100 3.57 11.60 0.48
N ALA A 101 4.47 10.74 0.00
CA ALA A 101 4.29 9.30 0.04
C ALA A 101 4.15 8.80 1.50
N ARG A 102 4.99 9.26 2.42
CA ARG A 102 4.86 8.91 3.85
C ARG A 102 3.53 9.37 4.45
N GLU A 103 3.11 10.60 4.20
CA GLU A 103 1.81 11.10 4.69
C GLU A 103 0.65 10.27 4.13
N THR A 104 0.74 9.83 2.87
CA THR A 104 -0.23 8.95 2.24
C THR A 104 -0.27 7.57 2.89
N LEU A 105 0.90 7.00 3.19
CA LEU A 105 1.02 5.71 3.89
C LEU A 105 0.47 5.80 5.33
N ILE A 106 0.74 6.90 6.05
CA ILE A 106 0.23 7.15 7.41
C ILE A 106 -1.29 7.23 7.43
N LYS A 107 -1.89 8.02 6.52
CA LYS A 107 -3.35 8.16 6.43
C LYS A 107 -4.07 6.85 6.13
N ASN A 108 -3.38 5.89 5.50
CA ASN A 108 -3.93 4.60 5.08
C ASN A 108 -3.30 3.41 5.82
N ALA A 109 -2.69 3.62 6.98
CA ALA A 109 -1.82 2.62 7.64
C ALA A 109 -2.40 1.20 7.74
N PRO A 110 -3.68 0.99 8.16
CA PRO A 110 -4.26 -0.36 8.21
C PRO A 110 -4.35 -1.03 6.83
N HIS A 111 -4.73 -0.26 5.81
CA HIS A 111 -4.87 -0.75 4.43
C HIS A 111 -3.53 -1.02 3.78
N VAL A 112 -2.52 -0.19 4.06
CA VAL A 112 -1.14 -0.39 3.61
C VAL A 112 -0.59 -1.70 4.14
N LEU A 113 -0.76 -1.95 5.43
CA LEU A 113 -0.25 -3.16 6.08
C LEU A 113 -0.98 -4.40 5.55
N LYS A 114 -2.30 -4.35 5.42
CA LYS A 114 -3.08 -5.43 4.81
C LYS A 114 -2.61 -5.73 3.38
N TYR A 115 -2.50 -4.70 2.54
CA TYR A 115 -2.07 -4.85 1.15
C TYR A 115 -0.66 -5.45 1.05
N LEU A 116 0.28 -4.95 1.85
CA LEU A 116 1.64 -5.48 1.91
C LEU A 116 1.67 -6.96 2.27
N LEU A 117 0.88 -7.37 3.28
CA LEU A 117 0.83 -8.76 3.72
C LEU A 117 0.14 -9.67 2.69
N ASP A 118 -0.97 -9.22 2.12
CA ASP A 118 -1.75 -9.99 1.15
C ASP A 118 -0.97 -10.19 -0.17
N GLN A 119 -0.32 -9.14 -0.69
CA GLN A 119 0.41 -9.20 -1.96
C GLN A 119 1.82 -9.74 -1.82
N TYR A 120 2.56 -9.31 -0.80
CA TYR A 120 4.00 -9.54 -0.70
C TYR A 120 4.41 -10.45 0.46
N GLY A 121 3.52 -10.68 1.43
CA GLY A 121 3.73 -11.62 2.53
C GLY A 121 4.17 -13.02 2.06
N PRO A 122 3.50 -13.66 1.09
CA PRO A 122 3.87 -14.99 0.60
C PRO A 122 5.30 -15.11 0.05
N HIS A 123 5.91 -13.99 -0.36
CA HIS A 123 7.25 -13.95 -0.94
C HIS A 123 8.38 -13.81 0.08
N VAL A 124 8.04 -13.62 1.36
CA VAL A 124 9.01 -13.49 2.46
C VAL A 124 8.91 -14.72 3.32
N SER A 125 10.02 -15.44 3.52
CA SER A 125 10.11 -16.54 4.48
C SER A 125 10.11 -16.01 5.93
N GLU A 126 9.60 -16.81 6.87
CA GLU A 126 9.62 -16.49 8.30
C GLU A 126 11.04 -16.41 8.89
#